data_AF-A0A1G3KWP7-F1
#
_entry.id   AF-A0A1G3KWP7-F1
#
_cell.length_a   1.000
_cell.length_b   1.000
_cell.length_c   1.000
_cell.angle_alpha   90.00
_cell.angle_beta   90.00
_cell.angle_gamma   90.00
#
_symmetry.space_group_name_H-M   'P 1'
#
loop_
_entity.id
_entity.type
_entity.pdbx_description
1 polymer ?
#
loop_
_entity_poly.entity_id
_entity_poly.type
_entity_poly.pdbx_seq_one_letter_code
_entity_poly.pdbx_strand_id
1 'polypeptide(L)'
;MNNFISDIKAMFGYMGLTIVNPMKAFKNLKNDPRQIQLSIYCFLLMFIPFITLLCVGAIFAKIKSPYQLYINIYPDNFYLYSAVTMPTAFIMYTFLYSTVEIGSMLINNKNDFKYNFSIVTFAITMPWWLSFLSDAVSIIGIIIVGSYELPLWTFVIINFLYLGTTIWSFIITPIAIMVAKDMKKTPAIIIGIIGVLGYTIIESFVWMPSLKFHW
;
A
#
# COMPACT_ATOMS: atom_id res chain seq x y z
N MET A 1 -15.21 1.57 27.12
CA MET A 1 -13.80 1.17 26.88
C MET A 1 -13.62 -0.26 26.35
N ASN A 2 -14.54 -1.22 26.58
CA ASN A 2 -14.38 -2.61 26.10
C ASN A 2 -14.44 -2.80 24.56
N ASN A 3 -15.03 -1.87 23.81
CA ASN A 3 -15.18 -2.02 22.36
C ASN A 3 -13.86 -1.82 21.60
N PHE A 4 -13.01 -0.86 22.01
CA PHE A 4 -11.78 -0.56 21.28
C PHE A 4 -10.80 -1.74 21.21
N ILE A 5 -10.51 -2.38 22.35
CA ILE A 5 -9.62 -3.56 22.39
C ILE A 5 -10.20 -4.70 21.55
N SER A 6 -11.52 -4.89 21.58
CA SER A 6 -12.19 -5.90 20.75
C SER A 6 -12.08 -5.59 19.27
N ASP A 7 -12.16 -4.31 18.89
CA ASP A 7 -12.08 -3.87 17.49
C ASP A 7 -10.65 -4.01 16.95
N ILE A 8 -9.64 -3.69 17.76
CA ILE A 8 -8.23 -3.92 17.40
C ILE A 8 -7.95 -5.41 17.20
N LYS A 9 -8.43 -6.27 18.11
CA LYS A 9 -8.30 -7.73 17.95
C LYS A 9 -8.99 -8.23 16.68
N ALA A 10 -10.19 -7.72 16.40
CA ALA A 10 -10.92 -8.07 15.18
C ALA A 10 -10.16 -7.64 13.93
N MET A 11 -9.66 -6.40 13.89
CA MET A 11 -8.84 -5.87 12.80
C MET A 11 -7.62 -6.75 12.53
N PHE A 12 -6.82 -7.10 13.56
CA PHE A 12 -5.69 -8.01 13.40
C PHE A 12 -6.12 -9.42 12.93
N GLY A 13 -7.28 -9.90 13.39
CA GLY A 13 -7.89 -11.13 12.89
C GLY A 13 -8.18 -11.07 11.39
N TYR A 14 -8.74 -9.95 10.91
CA TYR A 14 -8.96 -9.73 9.47
C TYR A 14 -7.65 -9.59 8.68
N MET A 15 -6.64 -8.91 9.23
CA MET A 15 -5.33 -8.78 8.59
C MET A 15 -4.68 -10.15 8.40
N GLY A 16 -4.62 -10.97 9.46
CA GLY A 16 -4.10 -12.32 9.40
C GLY A 16 -4.90 -13.22 8.47
N LEU A 17 -6.23 -13.12 8.50
CA LEU A 17 -7.09 -13.88 7.60
C LEU A 17 -6.92 -13.44 6.13
N THR A 18 -6.54 -12.18 5.87
CA THR A 18 -6.28 -11.70 4.51
C THR A 18 -5.04 -12.35 3.90
N ILE A 19 -4.05 -12.72 4.72
CA ILE A 19 -2.86 -13.46 4.29
C ILE A 19 -3.23 -14.91 3.94
N VAL A 20 -4.03 -15.57 4.79
CA VAL A 20 -4.33 -17.01 4.66
C VAL A 20 -5.47 -17.28 3.68
N ASN A 21 -6.55 -16.50 3.75
CA ASN A 21 -7.76 -16.65 2.94
C ASN A 21 -8.45 -15.30 2.70
N PRO A 22 -7.96 -14.50 1.73
CA PRO A 22 -8.46 -13.15 1.49
C PRO A 22 -9.94 -13.10 1.13
N MET A 23 -10.45 -14.09 0.41
CA MET A 23 -11.87 -14.17 0.06
C MET A 23 -12.74 -14.26 1.32
N LYS A 24 -12.36 -15.10 2.29
CA LYS A 24 -13.07 -15.22 3.56
C LYS A 24 -12.92 -13.95 4.40
N ALA A 25 -11.74 -13.34 4.43
CA ALA A 25 -11.50 -12.10 5.15
C ALA A 25 -12.42 -10.98 4.68
N PHE A 26 -12.48 -10.71 3.38
CA PHE A 26 -13.31 -9.64 2.84
C PHE A 26 -14.81 -9.93 2.98
N LYS A 27 -15.26 -11.19 2.81
CA LYS A 27 -16.67 -11.54 3.03
C LYS A 27 -17.09 -11.32 4.48
N ASN A 28 -16.24 -11.73 5.42
CA ASN A 28 -16.49 -11.54 6.84
C ASN A 28 -16.43 -10.05 7.22
N LEU A 29 -15.54 -9.28 6.62
CA LEU A 29 -15.44 -7.83 6.84
C LEU A 29 -16.67 -7.11 6.29
N LYS A 30 -17.14 -7.46 5.08
CA LYS A 30 -18.33 -6.89 4.44
C LYS A 30 -19.61 -7.10 5.27
N ASN A 31 -19.66 -8.16 6.05
CA ASN A 31 -20.79 -8.49 6.91
C ASN A 31 -20.61 -8.02 8.36
N ASP A 32 -19.47 -7.42 8.73
CA ASP A 32 -19.25 -6.89 10.08
C ASP A 32 -19.87 -5.49 10.19
N PRO A 33 -20.75 -5.22 11.17
CA PRO A 33 -21.34 -3.88 11.35
C PRO A 33 -20.29 -2.78 11.57
N ARG A 34 -19.08 -3.13 12.02
CA ARG A 34 -17.96 -2.24 12.31
C ARG A 34 -16.99 -2.06 11.14
N GLN A 35 -17.28 -2.61 9.96
CA GLN A 35 -16.35 -2.65 8.81
C GLN A 35 -15.66 -1.31 8.48
N ILE A 36 -16.36 -0.17 8.55
CA ILE A 36 -15.76 1.14 8.27
C ILE A 36 -14.70 1.43 9.33
N GLN A 37 -15.09 1.30 10.60
CA GLN A 37 -14.21 1.58 11.73
C GLN A 37 -12.97 0.70 11.70
N LEU A 38 -13.13 -0.60 11.41
CA LEU A 38 -12.01 -1.54 11.28
C LEU A 38 -11.09 -1.19 10.10
N SER A 39 -11.64 -0.70 8.99
CA SER A 39 -10.86 -0.29 7.82
C SER A 39 -10.10 1.02 8.07
N ILE A 40 -10.72 1.97 8.78
CA ILE A 40 -10.07 3.19 9.24
C ILE A 40 -8.96 2.86 10.24
N TYR A 41 -9.19 1.95 11.18
CA TYR A 41 -8.16 1.52 12.13
C TYR A 41 -6.98 0.85 11.42
N CYS A 42 -7.24 -0.02 10.45
CA CYS A 42 -6.20 -0.64 9.63
C CYS A 42 -5.39 0.42 8.88
N PHE A 43 -6.07 1.38 8.24
CA PHE A 43 -5.44 2.50 7.54
C PHE A 43 -4.58 3.34 8.48
N LEU A 44 -5.12 3.79 9.63
CA LEU A 44 -4.39 4.60 10.60
C LEU A 44 -3.19 3.87 11.20
N LEU A 45 -3.32 2.56 11.47
CA LEU A 45 -2.24 1.73 11.97
C LEU A 45 -1.07 1.66 10.98
N MET A 46 -1.32 1.74 9.68
CA MET A 46 -0.27 1.78 8.67
C MET A 46 0.22 3.22 8.43
N PHE A 47 -0.70 4.18 8.29
CA PHE A 47 -0.43 5.56 7.92
C PHE A 47 0.45 6.28 8.95
N ILE A 48 0.16 6.12 10.25
CA ILE A 48 0.89 6.82 11.31
C ILE A 48 2.37 6.37 11.38
N PRO A 49 2.68 5.06 11.49
CA PRO A 49 4.07 4.59 11.47
C PRO A 49 4.79 4.92 10.16
N PHE A 50 4.11 4.79 9.02
CA PHE A 50 4.72 5.06 7.71
C PHE A 50 5.13 6.53 7.58
N ILE A 51 4.25 7.47 7.95
CA ILE A 51 4.58 8.91 7.97
C ILE A 51 5.69 9.20 8.98
N THR A 52 5.61 8.63 10.18
CA THR A 52 6.64 8.84 11.20
C THR A 52 8.00 8.40 10.66
N LEU A 53 8.06 7.24 10.02
CA LEU A 53 9.26 6.69 9.41
C LEU A 53 9.81 7.59 8.29
N LEU A 54 8.95 8.11 7.42
CA LEU A 54 9.34 9.06 6.38
C LEU A 54 9.82 10.40 6.93
N CYS A 55 9.15 10.95 7.95
CA CYS A 55 9.58 12.17 8.62
C CYS A 55 10.93 11.98 9.30
N VAL A 56 11.15 10.82 9.93
CA VAL A 56 12.46 10.45 10.49
C VAL A 56 13.50 10.39 9.37
N GLY A 57 13.23 9.67 8.28
CA GLY A 57 14.10 9.62 7.10
C GLY A 57 14.40 10.99 6.48
N ALA A 58 13.42 11.90 6.48
CA ALA A 58 13.56 13.26 5.99
C ALA A 58 14.31 14.19 6.96
N ILE A 59 14.21 14.00 8.28
CA ILE A 59 15.06 14.72 9.25
C ILE A 59 16.51 14.29 9.07
N PHE A 60 16.71 13.00 8.82
CA PHE A 60 17.99 12.47 8.38
C PHE A 60 18.21 12.71 6.87
N ALA A 61 17.69 13.79 6.25
CA ALA A 61 17.73 14.15 4.81
C ALA A 61 19.06 14.01 4.05
N LYS A 62 20.16 13.71 4.75
CA LYS A 62 21.44 13.29 4.17
C LYS A 62 21.48 11.78 3.83
N ILE A 63 20.44 11.03 4.17
CA ILE A 63 20.29 9.62 3.82
C ILE A 63 20.01 9.51 2.33
N LYS A 64 21.07 9.15 1.62
CA LYS A 64 21.02 8.64 0.25
C LYS A 64 20.05 7.48 0.15
N SER A 65 19.38 7.37 -1.00
CA SER A 65 18.51 6.23 -1.26
C SER A 65 19.29 4.91 -1.10
N PRO A 66 18.71 3.87 -0.47
CA PRO A 66 19.32 2.54 -0.40
C PRO A 66 19.60 1.96 -1.79
N TYR A 67 18.93 2.47 -2.82
CA TYR A 67 19.11 2.10 -4.21
C TYR A 67 20.23 2.86 -4.92
N GLN A 68 20.75 3.95 -4.35
CA GLN A 68 21.72 4.83 -5.02
C GLN A 68 23.08 4.14 -5.26
N LEU A 69 23.41 3.11 -4.50
CA LEU A 69 24.62 2.28 -4.70
C LEU A 69 24.56 1.43 -5.96
N TYR A 70 23.35 1.09 -6.41
CA TYR A 70 23.11 0.17 -7.52
C TYR A 70 22.51 0.88 -8.73
N ILE A 71 21.85 2.01 -8.51
CA ILE A 71 21.16 2.78 -9.53
C ILE A 71 21.40 4.28 -9.28
N ASN A 72 22.23 4.90 -10.11
CA ASN A 72 22.75 6.26 -9.93
C ASN A 72 21.73 7.38 -10.24
N ILE A 73 20.44 7.04 -10.31
CA ILE A 73 19.35 7.91 -10.74
C ILE A 73 18.58 8.55 -9.58
N TYR A 74 18.81 8.10 -8.33
CA TYR A 74 18.09 8.63 -7.17
C TYR A 74 18.73 9.91 -6.63
N PRO A 75 17.94 10.94 -6.29
CA PRO A 75 18.47 12.18 -5.72
C PRO A 75 18.96 11.96 -4.28
N ASP A 76 19.96 12.74 -3.86
CA ASP A 76 20.53 12.66 -2.49
C ASP A 76 19.48 12.91 -1.39
N ASN A 77 18.40 13.62 -1.72
CA ASN A 77 17.27 13.92 -0.82
C ASN A 77 16.08 12.94 -1.01
N PHE A 78 16.34 11.67 -1.35
CA PHE A 78 15.31 10.69 -1.70
C PHE A 78 14.15 10.60 -0.69
N TYR A 79 14.46 10.51 0.61
CA TYR A 79 13.43 10.42 1.65
C TYR A 79 12.63 11.71 1.84
N LEU A 80 13.25 12.87 1.57
CA LEU A 80 12.52 14.15 1.52
C LEU A 80 11.56 14.17 0.33
N TYR A 81 12.00 13.72 -0.85
CA TYR A 81 11.12 13.56 -2.01
C TYR A 81 10.00 12.56 -1.73
N SER A 82 10.30 11.40 -1.13
CA SER A 82 9.31 10.39 -0.74
C SER A 82 8.27 10.92 0.25
N ALA A 83 8.69 11.74 1.20
CA ALA A 83 7.77 12.38 2.15
C ALA A 83 6.88 13.43 1.48
N VAL A 84 7.41 14.14 0.47
CA VAL A 84 6.69 15.21 -0.25
C VAL A 84 5.80 14.68 -1.38
N THR A 85 6.14 13.53 -2.00
CA THR A 85 5.32 12.84 -3.01
C THR A 85 4.31 11.88 -2.40
N MET A 86 4.30 11.72 -1.07
CA MET A 86 3.36 10.86 -0.36
C MET A 86 1.88 11.26 -0.48
N PRO A 87 1.50 12.56 -0.50
CA PRO A 87 0.16 12.99 -0.88
C PRO A 87 -0.26 12.45 -2.25
N THR A 88 0.70 12.22 -3.15
CA THR A 88 0.44 11.61 -4.46
C THR A 88 0.03 10.15 -4.32
N ALA A 89 0.61 9.39 -3.40
CA ALA A 89 0.14 8.04 -3.11
C ALA A 89 -1.31 8.05 -2.61
N PHE A 90 -1.69 9.01 -1.74
CA PHE A 90 -3.08 9.23 -1.30
C PHE A 90 -4.04 9.64 -2.45
N ILE A 91 -3.60 10.48 -3.39
CA ILE A 91 -4.33 10.80 -4.62
C ILE A 91 -4.51 9.54 -5.48
N MET A 92 -3.51 8.66 -5.51
CA MET A 92 -3.55 7.40 -6.26
C MET A 92 -4.46 6.34 -5.62
N TYR A 93 -4.63 6.33 -4.30
CA TYR A 93 -5.71 5.60 -3.62
C TYR A 93 -7.09 6.09 -4.06
N THR A 94 -7.23 7.42 -4.14
CA THR A 94 -8.47 8.04 -4.61
C THR A 94 -8.73 7.67 -6.08
N PHE A 95 -7.68 7.56 -6.90
CA PHE A 95 -7.77 7.08 -8.28
C PHE A 95 -8.12 5.59 -8.37
N LEU A 96 -7.51 4.72 -7.56
CA LEU A 96 -7.84 3.28 -7.53
C LEU A 96 -9.29 3.06 -7.09
N TYR A 97 -9.71 3.77 -6.03
CA TYR A 97 -11.09 3.79 -5.57
C TYR A 97 -12.05 4.29 -6.65
N SER A 98 -11.72 5.40 -7.32
CA SER A 98 -12.54 5.96 -8.40
C SER A 98 -12.63 5.01 -9.60
N THR A 99 -11.56 4.30 -9.92
CA THR A 99 -11.54 3.29 -11.00
C THR A 99 -12.42 2.10 -10.65
N VAL A 100 -12.38 1.63 -9.40
CA VAL A 100 -13.26 0.55 -8.90
C VAL A 100 -14.72 1.01 -8.86
N GLU A 101 -14.99 2.24 -8.45
CA GLU A 101 -16.34 2.80 -8.41
C GLU A 101 -16.90 2.99 -9.83
N ILE A 102 -16.20 3.70 -10.73
CA ILE A 102 -16.61 3.94 -12.11
C ILE A 102 -16.73 2.63 -12.91
N GLY A 103 -15.73 1.76 -12.83
CA GLY A 103 -15.74 0.46 -13.52
C GLY A 103 -16.88 -0.44 -13.06
N SER A 104 -17.26 -0.35 -11.78
CA SER A 104 -18.42 -1.09 -11.26
C SER A 104 -19.76 -0.50 -11.68
N MET A 105 -19.89 0.83 -11.76
CA MET A 105 -21.12 1.50 -12.20
C MET A 105 -21.46 1.15 -13.66
N LEU A 106 -20.46 0.94 -14.50
CA LEU A 106 -20.63 0.52 -15.89
C LEU A 106 -21.14 -0.93 -16.04
N ILE A 107 -20.95 -1.79 -15.03
CA ILE A 107 -21.27 -3.21 -15.09
C ILE A 107 -22.48 -3.58 -14.23
N ASN A 108 -22.67 -2.92 -13.09
CA ASN A 108 -23.71 -3.26 -12.12
C ASN A 108 -24.22 -2.01 -11.41
N ASN A 109 -25.55 -1.84 -11.35
CA ASN A 109 -26.21 -0.62 -10.86
C ASN A 109 -26.33 -0.54 -9.32
N LYS A 110 -25.55 -1.31 -8.57
CA LYS A 110 -25.61 -1.38 -7.10
C LYS A 110 -24.41 -0.67 -6.48
N ASN A 111 -24.64 0.54 -5.97
CA ASN A 111 -23.64 1.29 -5.23
C ASN A 111 -24.00 1.36 -3.75
N ASP A 112 -23.24 0.65 -2.94
CA ASP A 112 -23.15 0.92 -1.51
C ASP A 112 -21.73 1.37 -1.17
N PHE A 113 -21.56 2.69 -1.16
CA PHE A 113 -20.31 3.38 -0.89
C PHE A 113 -19.62 2.85 0.38
N LYS A 114 -20.40 2.56 1.43
CA LYS A 114 -19.88 2.12 2.73
C LYS A 114 -19.21 0.74 2.63
N TYR A 115 -19.79 -0.19 1.87
CA TYR A 115 -19.17 -1.51 1.64
C TYR A 115 -17.94 -1.39 0.74
N ASN A 116 -18.01 -0.58 -0.31
CA ASN A 116 -16.91 -0.46 -1.27
C ASN A 116 -15.70 0.22 -0.65
N PHE A 117 -15.91 1.32 0.06
CA PHE A 117 -14.86 2.05 0.74
C PHE A 117 -14.14 1.17 1.77
N SER A 118 -14.88 0.51 2.67
CA SER A 118 -14.27 -0.34 3.70
C SER A 118 -13.41 -1.46 3.11
N ILE A 119 -13.96 -2.24 2.19
CA ILE A 119 -13.25 -3.39 1.59
C ILE A 119 -12.04 -2.94 0.77
N VAL A 120 -12.17 -1.91 -0.06
CA VAL A 120 -11.08 -1.42 -0.92
C VAL A 120 -9.98 -0.75 -0.09
N THR A 121 -10.33 0.10 0.87
CA THR A 121 -9.34 0.72 1.78
C THR A 121 -8.55 -0.34 2.54
N PHE A 122 -9.22 -1.37 3.07
CA PHE A 122 -8.56 -2.47 3.76
C PHE A 122 -7.64 -3.26 2.81
N ALA A 123 -8.14 -3.57 1.60
CA ALA A 123 -7.42 -4.35 0.60
C ALA A 123 -6.10 -3.70 0.15
N ILE A 124 -6.09 -2.39 -0.04
CA ILE A 124 -4.87 -1.69 -0.47
C ILE A 124 -3.90 -1.48 0.70
N THR A 125 -4.42 -1.27 1.91
CA THR A 125 -3.58 -1.10 3.12
C THR A 125 -2.77 -2.37 3.44
N MET A 126 -3.27 -3.55 3.09
CA MET A 126 -2.62 -4.83 3.43
C MET A 126 -1.26 -5.05 2.75
N PRO A 127 -1.13 -4.98 1.41
CA PRO A 127 0.18 -5.05 0.75
C PRO A 127 1.17 -4.00 1.23
N TRP A 128 0.69 -2.81 1.59
CA TRP A 128 1.54 -1.70 2.05
C TRP A 128 2.30 -1.99 3.35
N TRP A 129 1.87 -2.97 4.15
CA TRP A 129 2.66 -3.43 5.28
C TRP A 129 4.01 -4.02 4.86
N LEU A 130 4.10 -4.68 3.70
CA LEU A 130 5.38 -5.18 3.19
C LEU A 130 6.29 -4.04 2.73
N SER A 131 5.73 -3.02 2.07
CA SER A 131 6.50 -1.82 1.70
C SER A 131 6.95 -1.01 2.91
N PHE A 132 6.10 -0.88 3.94
CA PHE A 132 6.52 -0.29 5.21
C PHE A 132 7.69 -1.06 5.83
N LEU A 133 7.66 -2.40 5.81
CA LEU A 133 8.76 -3.21 6.33
C LEU A 133 10.05 -2.99 5.53
N SER A 134 9.99 -2.83 4.20
CA SER A 134 11.19 -2.53 3.41
C SER A 134 11.80 -1.17 3.77
N ASP A 135 10.96 -0.14 3.94
CA ASP A 135 11.44 1.19 4.33
C ASP A 135 11.99 1.19 5.76
N ALA A 136 11.34 0.45 6.67
CA ALA A 136 11.77 0.34 8.06
C ALA A 136 13.13 -0.36 8.17
N VAL A 137 13.33 -1.47 7.46
CA VAL A 137 14.62 -2.17 7.39
C VAL A 137 15.71 -1.26 6.82
N SER A 138 15.40 -0.47 5.81
CA SER A 138 16.35 0.48 5.21
C SER A 138 16.79 1.54 6.22
N ILE A 139 15.84 2.20 6.88
CA ILE A 139 16.14 3.29 7.82
C ILE A 139 16.84 2.76 9.08
N ILE A 140 16.40 1.63 9.63
CA ILE A 140 17.05 1.01 10.79
C ILE A 140 18.47 0.56 10.42
N GLY A 141 18.66 -0.06 9.25
CA GLY A 141 19.98 -0.47 8.77
C GLY A 141 20.95 0.71 8.66
N ILE A 142 20.48 1.84 8.14
CA ILE A 142 21.27 3.06 8.00
C ILE A 142 21.60 3.67 9.37
N ILE A 143 20.65 3.70 10.30
CA ILE A 143 20.87 4.21 11.67
C ILE A 143 21.92 3.36 12.42
N ILE A 144 21.87 2.03 12.29
CA ILE A 144 22.76 1.11 13.01
C ILE A 144 24.17 1.11 12.40
N VAL A 145 24.27 0.97 11.08
CA VAL A 145 25.56 0.84 10.39
C VAL A 145 26.26 2.19 10.30
N GLY A 146 25.52 3.30 10.33
CA GLY A 146 26.07 4.65 10.23
C GLY A 146 26.71 4.94 8.86
N SER A 147 26.60 4.00 7.92
CA SER A 147 27.06 4.14 6.54
C SER A 147 25.86 4.09 5.60
N TYR A 148 25.97 4.85 4.51
CA TYR A 148 25.00 4.85 3.42
C TYR A 148 25.17 3.62 2.50
N GLU A 149 26.21 2.82 2.73
CA GLU A 149 26.52 1.62 1.97
C GLU A 149 25.79 0.43 2.59
N LEU A 150 24.51 0.27 2.22
CA LEU A 150 23.76 -0.90 2.64
C LEU A 150 24.35 -2.17 2.00
N PRO A 151 24.56 -3.23 2.80
CA PRO A 151 25.00 -4.52 2.28
C PRO A 151 24.08 -5.04 1.17
N LEU A 152 24.64 -5.83 0.24
CA LEU A 152 23.89 -6.44 -0.87
C LEU A 152 22.65 -7.21 -0.39
N TRP A 153 22.72 -7.87 0.77
CA TRP A 153 21.58 -8.60 1.32
C TRP A 153 20.40 -7.68 1.67
N THR A 154 20.65 -6.43 2.08
CA THR A 154 19.60 -5.46 2.38
C THR A 154 18.89 -5.03 1.09
N PHE A 155 19.63 -4.80 0.01
CA PHE A 155 19.06 -4.55 -1.33
C PHE A 155 18.18 -5.72 -1.80
N VAL A 156 18.63 -6.96 -1.63
CA VAL A 156 17.86 -8.16 -2.00
C VAL A 156 16.57 -8.26 -1.19
N ILE A 157 16.63 -8.04 0.12
CA ILE A 157 15.44 -8.06 1.00
C ILE A 157 14.44 -6.98 0.59
N ILE A 158 14.90 -5.75 0.36
CA ILE A 158 14.05 -4.64 -0.05
C ILE A 158 13.32 -4.97 -1.36
N ASN A 159 14.04 -5.41 -2.40
CA ASN A 159 13.44 -5.77 -3.69
C ASN A 159 12.46 -6.95 -3.56
N PHE A 160 12.79 -7.95 -2.74
CA PHE A 160 11.89 -9.06 -2.47
C PHE A 160 10.58 -8.60 -1.80
N LEU A 161 10.67 -7.68 -0.84
CA LEU A 161 9.50 -7.09 -0.18
C LEU A 161 8.65 -6.26 -1.15
N TYR A 162 9.27 -5.42 -2.00
CA TYR A 162 8.55 -4.67 -3.03
C TYR A 162 7.86 -5.57 -4.05
N LEU A 163 8.57 -6.60 -4.57
CA LEU A 163 7.97 -7.60 -5.46
C LEU A 163 6.81 -8.32 -4.76
N GLY A 164 6.98 -8.64 -3.48
CA GLY A 164 5.93 -9.18 -2.61
C GLY A 164 4.71 -8.27 -2.54
N THR A 165 4.89 -6.96 -2.30
CA THR A 165 3.81 -5.96 -2.32
C THR A 165 3.08 -5.96 -3.65
N THR A 166 3.80 -5.94 -4.78
CA THR A 166 3.21 -5.90 -6.12
C THR A 166 2.39 -7.15 -6.39
N ILE A 167 2.97 -8.34 -6.20
CA ILE A 167 2.28 -9.63 -6.40
C ILE A 167 1.04 -9.71 -5.51
N TRP A 168 1.17 -9.32 -4.24
CA TRP A 168 0.07 -9.39 -3.30
C TRP A 168 -1.06 -8.42 -3.67
N SER A 169 -0.73 -7.23 -4.18
CA SER A 169 -1.69 -6.25 -4.69
C SER A 169 -2.49 -6.81 -5.87
N PHE A 170 -1.85 -7.53 -6.79
CA PHE A 170 -2.52 -8.20 -7.92
C PHE A 170 -3.44 -9.36 -7.49
N ILE A 171 -3.24 -9.93 -6.31
CA ILE A 171 -4.11 -10.98 -5.76
C ILE A 171 -5.26 -10.37 -4.97
N ILE A 172 -4.95 -9.46 -4.05
CA ILE A 172 -5.91 -8.90 -3.09
C ILE A 172 -6.89 -7.96 -3.76
N THR A 173 -6.43 -7.11 -4.67
CA THR A 173 -7.28 -6.09 -5.30
C THR A 173 -8.44 -6.71 -6.09
N PRO A 174 -8.22 -7.71 -6.98
CA PRO A 174 -9.34 -8.42 -7.62
C PRO A 174 -10.30 -9.07 -6.64
N ILE A 175 -9.81 -9.74 -5.60
CA ILE A 175 -10.67 -10.43 -4.62
C ILE A 175 -11.52 -9.41 -3.86
N ALA A 176 -10.93 -8.29 -3.47
CA ALA A 176 -11.63 -7.19 -2.83
C ALA A 176 -12.74 -6.63 -3.73
N ILE A 177 -12.47 -6.43 -5.03
CA ILE A 177 -13.48 -5.98 -6.01
C ILE A 177 -14.61 -7.01 -6.15
N MET A 178 -14.26 -8.30 -6.27
CA MET A 178 -15.25 -9.39 -6.34
C MET A 178 -16.21 -9.35 -5.17
N VAL A 179 -15.70 -9.16 -3.94
CA VAL A 179 -16.51 -9.14 -2.73
C VAL A 179 -17.27 -7.82 -2.56
N ALA A 180 -16.60 -6.68 -2.75
CA ALA A 180 -17.20 -5.36 -2.59
C ALA A 180 -18.40 -5.18 -3.52
N LYS A 181 -18.24 -5.56 -4.79
CA LYS A 181 -19.23 -5.33 -5.85
C LYS A 181 -20.08 -6.55 -6.20
N ASP A 182 -19.94 -7.65 -5.46
CA ASP A 182 -20.55 -8.96 -5.78
C ASP A 182 -20.34 -9.35 -7.26
N MET A 183 -19.13 -9.07 -7.75
CA MET A 183 -18.79 -9.14 -9.17
C MET A 183 -18.23 -10.51 -9.55
N LYS A 184 -18.51 -10.95 -10.78
CA LYS A 184 -17.91 -12.18 -11.33
C LYS A 184 -16.39 -12.08 -11.39
N LYS A 185 -15.71 -13.23 -11.30
CA LYS A 185 -14.24 -13.34 -11.22
C LYS A 185 -13.51 -12.59 -12.34
N THR A 186 -13.90 -12.84 -13.60
CA THR A 186 -13.20 -12.28 -14.77
C THR A 186 -13.20 -10.74 -14.81
N PRO A 187 -14.34 -10.04 -14.75
CA PRO A 187 -14.34 -8.57 -14.76
C PRO A 187 -13.62 -7.98 -13.55
N ALA A 188 -13.71 -8.61 -12.37
CA ALA A 188 -13.00 -8.13 -11.19
C ALA A 188 -11.46 -8.26 -11.31
N ILE A 189 -10.96 -9.33 -11.95
CA ILE A 189 -9.54 -9.49 -12.26
C ILE A 189 -9.08 -8.39 -13.23
N ILE A 190 -9.83 -8.12 -14.29
CA ILE A 190 -9.48 -7.08 -15.28
C ILE A 190 -9.42 -5.71 -14.61
N ILE A 191 -10.45 -5.32 -13.85
CA ILE A 191 -10.49 -4.04 -13.16
C ILE A 191 -9.37 -3.95 -12.12
N GLY A 192 -9.12 -5.03 -11.37
CA GLY A 192 -8.05 -5.07 -10.38
C GLY A 192 -6.66 -4.91 -11.01
N ILE A 193 -6.38 -5.60 -12.12
CA ILE A 193 -5.12 -5.46 -12.86
C ILE A 193 -4.96 -4.04 -13.40
N ILE A 194 -6.00 -3.48 -14.04
CA ILE A 194 -5.97 -2.12 -14.57
C ILE A 194 -5.71 -1.11 -13.45
N GLY A 195 -6.37 -1.28 -12.30
CA GLY A 195 -6.15 -0.45 -11.13
C GLY A 195 -4.68 -0.51 -10.67
N VAL A 196 -4.15 -1.71 -10.43
CA VAL A 196 -2.77 -1.88 -9.96
C VAL A 196 -1.75 -1.36 -10.98
N LEU A 197 -1.94 -1.62 -12.28
CA LEU A 197 -1.07 -1.09 -13.33
C LEU A 197 -1.16 0.43 -13.44
N GLY A 198 -2.37 0.99 -13.39
CA GLY A 198 -2.57 2.44 -13.38
C GLY A 198 -1.86 3.10 -12.20
N TYR A 199 -1.93 2.46 -11.02
CA TYR A 199 -1.13 2.84 -9.86
C TYR A 199 0.37 2.77 -10.16
N THR A 200 0.91 1.64 -10.61
CA THR A 200 2.36 1.51 -10.85
C THR A 200 2.86 2.50 -11.91
N ILE A 201 2.07 2.78 -12.95
CA ILE A 201 2.42 3.75 -14.00
C ILE A 201 2.45 5.16 -13.45
N ILE A 202 1.40 5.61 -12.76
CA ILE A 202 1.35 6.96 -12.19
C ILE A 202 2.48 7.13 -11.16
N GLU A 203 2.77 6.10 -10.38
CA GLU A 203 3.82 6.12 -9.35
C GLU A 203 5.17 6.31 -10.05
N SER A 204 5.44 5.52 -11.08
CA SER A 204 6.63 5.66 -11.92
C SER A 204 6.76 7.07 -12.51
N PHE A 205 5.66 7.70 -12.97
CA PHE A 205 5.68 9.08 -13.47
C PHE A 205 5.93 10.13 -12.38
N VAL A 206 5.49 9.90 -11.16
CA VAL A 206 5.73 10.80 -10.02
C VAL A 206 7.19 10.72 -9.56
N TRP A 207 7.79 9.53 -9.66
CA TRP A 207 9.20 9.31 -9.36
C TRP A 207 10.12 9.69 -10.53
N MET A 208 9.66 9.67 -11.79
CA MET A 208 10.46 9.99 -12.98
C MET A 208 11.15 11.37 -12.94
N PRO A 209 10.52 12.48 -12.50
CA PRO A 209 11.18 13.78 -12.36
C PRO A 209 12.33 13.81 -11.35
N SER A 210 12.34 12.87 -10.40
CA SER A 210 13.45 12.70 -9.45
C SER A 210 14.63 11.95 -10.05
N LEU A 211 14.40 11.24 -11.16
CA LEU A 211 15.43 10.57 -11.95
C LEU A 211 16.11 11.63 -12.84
N LYS A 212 17.24 12.16 -12.38
CA LYS A 212 18.12 12.93 -13.27
C LYS A 212 18.65 11.96 -14.33
N PHE A 213 18.06 11.97 -15.52
CA PHE A 213 18.69 11.39 -16.70
C PHE A 213 19.86 12.30 -17.07
N HIS A 214 21.07 11.90 -16.65
CA HIS A 214 22.28 12.42 -17.24
C HIS A 214 22.36 11.88 -18.68
N TRP A 215 21.91 12.69 -19.64
CA TRP A 215 22.21 12.51 -21.05
C TRP A 215 23.61 13.06 -21.34
#